data_AF-A0AAJ0GWT3-F1
#
_entry.id   AF-A0AAJ0GWT3-F1
#
_cell.length_a   1.000
_cell.length_b   1.000
_cell.length_c   1.000
_cell.angle_alpha   90.00
_cell.angle_beta   90.00
_cell.angle_gamma   90.00
#
_symmetry.space_group_name_H-M   'P 1'
#
loop_
_entity.id
_entity.type
_entity.pdbx_description
1 polymer ?
#
loop_
_entity_poly.entity_id
_entity_poly.type
_entity_poly.pdbx_seq_one_letter_code
_entity_poly.pdbx_strand_id
1 'polypeptide(L)'
;EDRLDILFNNVGVIVSLSTEPPPKTAQGYKLALGVNYIETLLFIKLLTAVLATTAKSRTGPGIVRVVWLSSFALELFAQPNVGVALDNLDYHVPKPGQERYGISKVGVWALAVEYARRHRNDGIVSVAINPGNPTSELPRHQGVVLKTVARLVGY
;
A
#
# COMPACT_ATOMS: atom_id res chain seq x y z
N GLU A 1 -6.73 14.21 19.18
CA GLU A 1 -6.63 12.77 19.44
C GLU A 1 -5.23 12.52 19.92
N ASP A 2 -5.09 12.02 21.15
CA ASP A 2 -3.83 12.03 21.89
C ASP A 2 -3.21 10.63 21.97
N ARG A 3 -3.90 9.63 21.40
CA ARG A 3 -3.51 8.23 21.44
C ARG A 3 -3.84 7.51 20.14
N LEU A 4 -2.90 6.67 19.69
CA LEU A 4 -3.11 5.75 18.58
C LEU A 4 -2.32 4.46 18.81
N ASP A 5 -3.02 3.36 19.12
CA ASP A 5 -2.37 2.07 19.35
C ASP A 5 -2.15 1.29 18.03
N ILE A 6 -3.14 1.29 17.14
CA ILE A 6 -3.07 0.51 15.90
C ILE A 6 -3.53 1.37 14.73
N LEU A 7 -2.71 1.40 13.68
CA LEU A 7 -3.03 2.06 12.42
C LEU A 7 -3.08 1.04 11.28
N PHE A 8 -4.23 0.94 10.62
CA PHE A 8 -4.39 0.14 9.40
C PHE A 8 -4.33 1.04 8.17
N ASN A 9 -3.22 0.99 7.45
CA ASN A 9 -3.07 1.59 6.13
C ASN A 9 -3.73 0.66 5.09
N ASN A 10 -5.07 0.65 5.09
CA ASN A 10 -5.93 -0.22 4.27
C ASN A 10 -6.35 0.42 2.94
N VAL A 11 -6.37 1.75 2.85
CA VAL A 11 -6.85 2.46 1.66
C VAL A 11 -6.07 2.01 0.42
N GLY A 12 -6.81 1.70 -0.65
CA GLY A 12 -6.21 1.37 -1.92
C GLY A 12 -7.20 1.27 -3.08
N VAL A 13 -6.67 1.42 -4.28
CA VAL A 13 -7.39 1.34 -5.54
C VAL A 13 -6.67 0.40 -6.51
N ILE A 14 -7.45 -0.35 -7.28
CA ILE A 14 -6.97 -1.09 -8.46
C ILE A 14 -7.29 -0.25 -9.70
N VAL A 15 -6.29 -0.02 -10.55
CA VAL A 15 -6.42 0.69 -11.83
C VAL A 15 -5.72 -0.14 -12.91
N SER A 16 -6.25 -1.35 -13.17
CA SER A 16 -5.53 -2.33 -13.98
C SER A 16 -6.04 -2.49 -15.42
N LEU A 17 -7.33 -2.28 -15.71
CA LEU A 17 -7.90 -2.75 -16.99
C LEU A 17 -8.88 -1.82 -17.74
N SER A 18 -9.29 -0.69 -17.16
CA SER A 18 -10.52 -0.01 -17.64
C SER A 18 -10.36 1.44 -18.09
N THR A 19 -9.18 2.06 -17.95
CA THR A 19 -8.95 3.47 -18.30
C THR A 19 -7.53 3.68 -18.82
N GLU A 20 -7.44 4.02 -20.11
CA GLU A 20 -6.23 4.55 -20.75
C GLU A 20 -6.57 5.94 -21.35
N PRO A 21 -5.81 7.01 -21.03
CA PRO A 21 -4.69 7.03 -20.10
C PRO A 21 -5.14 6.77 -18.66
N PRO A 22 -4.27 6.23 -17.78
CA PRO A 22 -4.64 6.00 -16.39
C PRO A 22 -5.00 7.33 -15.72
N PRO A 23 -6.07 7.35 -14.89
CA PRO A 23 -6.43 8.53 -14.14
C PRO A 23 -5.28 9.02 -13.26
N LYS A 24 -5.30 10.32 -12.96
CA LYS A 24 -4.32 10.98 -12.10
C LYS A 24 -4.99 11.53 -10.84
N THR A 25 -4.24 11.64 -9.75
CA THR A 25 -4.64 12.41 -8.58
C THR A 25 -4.65 13.91 -8.91
N ALA A 26 -5.23 14.72 -8.03
CA ALA A 26 -5.21 16.19 -8.16
C ALA A 26 -3.78 16.77 -8.25
N GLN A 27 -2.80 16.08 -7.65
CA GLN A 27 -1.38 16.45 -7.67
C GLN A 27 -0.64 15.94 -8.92
N GLY A 28 -1.32 15.27 -9.85
CA GLY A 28 -0.75 14.81 -11.11
C GLY A 28 -0.11 13.43 -11.09
N TYR A 29 -0.10 12.73 -9.94
CA TYR A 29 0.42 11.36 -9.83
C TYR A 29 -0.54 10.35 -10.47
N LYS A 30 -0.01 9.25 -11.00
CA LYS A 30 -0.84 8.13 -11.47
C LYS A 30 -1.68 7.60 -10.31
N LEU A 31 -2.98 7.43 -10.50
CA LEU A 31 -3.94 7.25 -9.40
C LEU A 31 -3.55 6.13 -8.42
N ALA A 32 -3.20 4.93 -8.90
CA ALA A 32 -2.81 3.82 -8.03
C ALA A 32 -1.51 4.09 -7.25
N LEU A 33 -0.52 4.75 -7.86
CA LEU A 33 0.71 5.15 -7.17
C LEU A 33 0.43 6.25 -6.14
N GLY A 34 -0.35 7.25 -6.53
CA GLY A 34 -0.73 8.37 -5.68
C GLY A 34 -1.48 7.91 -4.43
N VAL A 35 -2.53 7.11 -4.59
CA VAL A 35 -3.39 6.65 -3.49
C VAL A 35 -2.71 5.56 -2.67
N ASN A 36 -2.21 4.49 -3.31
CA ASN A 36 -1.74 3.33 -2.55
C ASN A 36 -0.41 3.61 -1.84
N TYR A 37 0.45 4.45 -2.42
CA TYR A 37 1.82 4.65 -1.95
C TYR A 37 2.08 6.06 -1.41
N ILE A 38 1.89 7.10 -2.22
CA ILE A 38 2.28 8.48 -1.86
C ILE A 38 1.41 9.02 -0.72
N GLU A 39 0.09 8.86 -0.83
CA GLU A 39 -0.86 9.25 0.20
C GLU A 39 -0.62 8.48 1.50
N THR A 40 -0.46 7.16 1.40
CA THR A 40 -0.12 6.32 2.56
C THR A 40 1.15 6.79 3.27
N LEU A 41 2.19 7.18 2.53
CA LEU A 41 3.41 7.76 3.09
C LEU A 41 3.17 9.12 3.76
N LEU A 42 2.33 9.97 3.19
CA LEU A 42 2.02 11.26 3.81
C LEU A 42 1.21 11.05 5.09
N PHE A 43 0.17 10.21 5.01
CA PHE A 43 -0.72 9.91 6.12
C PHE A 43 0.05 9.33 7.32
N ILE A 44 0.93 8.35 7.09
CA ILE A 44 1.72 7.79 8.18
C ILE A 44 2.65 8.82 8.80
N LYS A 45 3.32 9.66 8.01
CA LYS A 45 4.23 10.71 8.51
C LYS A 45 3.54 11.66 9.48
N LEU A 46 2.28 12.03 9.19
CA LEU A 46 1.49 12.92 10.04
C LEU A 46 1.11 12.23 11.36
N LEU A 47 0.92 10.91 11.37
CA LEU A 47 0.53 10.14 12.55
C LEU A 47 1.71 9.57 13.34
N THR A 48 2.92 9.61 12.80
CA THR A 48 4.12 9.06 13.47
C THR A 48 4.35 9.64 14.86
N ALA A 49 4.10 10.94 15.05
CA ALA A 49 4.31 11.59 16.36
C ALA A 49 3.38 11.02 17.45
N VAL A 50 2.10 10.82 17.14
CA VAL A 50 1.13 10.26 18.10
C VAL A 50 1.38 8.77 18.35
N LEU A 51 1.78 8.02 17.32
CA LEU A 51 2.19 6.61 17.45
C LEU A 51 3.40 6.46 18.38
N ALA A 52 4.45 7.27 18.18
CA ALA A 52 5.67 7.23 19.00
C ALA A 52 5.40 7.67 20.44
N THR A 53 4.56 8.68 20.64
CA THR A 53 4.15 9.12 21.99
C THR A 53 3.36 8.03 22.70
N THR A 54 2.42 7.38 21.99
CA THR A 54 1.65 6.24 22.52
C THR A 54 2.54 5.06 22.87
N ALA A 55 3.56 4.77 22.05
CA ALA A 55 4.48 3.67 22.30
C ALA A 55 5.34 3.92 23.56
N LYS A 56 5.79 5.16 23.77
CA LYS A 56 6.59 5.55 24.95
C LYS A 56 5.80 5.55 26.26
N SER A 57 4.49 5.84 26.22
CA SER A 57 3.66 5.89 27.41
C SER A 57 3.19 4.51 27.90
N ARG A 58 3.49 3.43 27.15
CA ARG A 58 3.00 2.08 27.45
C ARG A 58 4.14 1.10 27.67
N THR A 59 4.00 0.27 28.70
CA THR A 59 4.93 -0.81 29.01
C THR A 59 4.46 -2.14 28.40
N GLY A 60 5.23 -2.68 27.46
CA GLY A 60 5.05 -4.00 26.88
C GLY A 60 5.42 -4.06 25.38
N PRO A 61 5.94 -5.19 24.88
CA PRO A 61 6.36 -5.29 23.49
C PRO A 61 5.17 -5.28 22.52
N GLY A 62 5.33 -4.58 21.39
CA GLY A 62 4.39 -4.65 20.27
C GLY A 62 2.98 -4.13 20.57
N ILE A 63 2.86 -3.16 21.48
CA ILE A 63 1.59 -2.49 21.81
C ILE A 63 1.16 -1.57 20.66
N VAL A 64 2.09 -0.80 20.10
CA VAL A 64 1.80 0.11 18.97
C VAL A 64 2.18 -0.55 17.65
N ARG A 65 1.23 -0.57 16.70
CA ARG A 65 1.38 -1.26 15.42
C ARG A 65 0.92 -0.42 14.24
N VAL A 66 1.68 -0.51 13.16
CA VAL A 66 1.26 -0.02 11.84
C VAL A 66 1.17 -1.21 10.91
N VAL A 67 -0.01 -1.42 10.36
CA VAL A 67 -0.33 -2.52 9.45
C VAL A 67 -0.51 -1.96 8.05
N TRP A 68 0.22 -2.53 7.08
CA TRP A 68 0.28 -2.05 5.70
C TRP A 68 -0.32 -3.09 4.78
N LEU A 69 -1.42 -2.76 4.11
CA LEU A 69 -2.08 -3.72 3.22
C LEU A 69 -1.41 -3.71 1.84
N SER A 70 -0.51 -4.66 1.66
CA SER A 70 0.04 -5.00 0.35
C SER A 70 -0.87 -6.01 -0.37
N SER A 71 -0.30 -6.90 -1.18
CA SER A 71 -1.03 -7.91 -1.96
C SER A 71 -0.04 -8.93 -2.53
N PHE A 72 -0.50 -10.14 -2.86
CA PHE A 72 0.28 -11.09 -3.68
C PHE A 72 0.77 -10.48 -5.00
N ALA A 73 0.13 -9.40 -5.50
CA ALA A 73 0.61 -8.67 -6.66
C ALA A 73 2.04 -8.13 -6.47
N LEU A 74 2.49 -7.89 -5.22
CA LEU A 74 3.88 -7.55 -4.95
C LEU A 74 4.82 -8.68 -5.39
N GLU A 75 4.47 -9.93 -5.14
CA GLU A 75 5.29 -11.11 -5.44
C GLU A 75 5.39 -11.36 -6.95
N LEU A 76 4.33 -11.00 -7.69
CA LEU A 76 4.27 -11.15 -9.15
C LEU A 76 5.03 -10.07 -9.92
N PHE A 77 5.15 -8.87 -9.35
CA PHE A 77 5.61 -7.68 -10.08
C PHE A 77 6.80 -6.96 -9.45
N ALA A 78 7.28 -7.40 -8.27
CA ALA A 78 8.53 -6.90 -7.72
C ALA A 78 9.68 -7.17 -8.69
N GLN A 79 10.47 -6.14 -8.96
CA GLN A 79 11.65 -6.31 -9.80
C GLN A 79 12.74 -7.08 -9.05
N PRO A 80 13.32 -8.13 -9.66
CA PRO A 80 14.40 -8.88 -9.03
C PRO A 80 15.53 -7.97 -8.57
N ASN A 81 15.99 -8.14 -7.32
CA ASN A 81 17.07 -7.36 -6.68
C ASN A 81 16.84 -5.84 -6.54
N VAL A 82 15.69 -5.31 -6.99
CA VAL A 82 15.39 -3.87 -6.97
C VAL A 82 14.09 -3.59 -6.19
N GLY A 83 13.09 -4.46 -6.30
CA GLY A 83 11.74 -4.24 -5.79
C GLY A 83 10.97 -3.23 -6.63
N VAL A 84 11.20 -1.93 -6.41
CA VAL A 84 10.56 -0.83 -7.13
C VAL A 84 11.61 -0.08 -7.94
N ALA A 85 11.53 -0.15 -9.27
CA ALA A 85 12.34 0.73 -10.11
C ALA A 85 11.79 2.15 -10.06
N LEU A 86 12.64 3.08 -9.64
CA LEU A 86 12.27 4.49 -9.45
C LEU A 86 12.35 5.32 -10.74
N ASP A 87 13.04 4.80 -11.75
CA ASP A 87 13.27 5.46 -13.04
C ASP A 87 12.01 5.54 -13.90
N ASN A 88 11.04 4.64 -13.74
CA ASN A 88 9.83 4.56 -14.58
C ASN A 88 8.50 4.66 -13.79
N LEU A 89 8.48 5.33 -12.64
CA LEU A 89 7.26 5.46 -11.83
C LEU A 89 6.17 6.33 -12.47
N ASP A 90 6.55 7.21 -13.40
CA ASP A 90 5.64 8.00 -14.22
C ASP A 90 5.09 7.23 -15.43
N TYR A 91 5.62 6.03 -15.69
CA TYR A 91 5.34 5.17 -16.84
C TYR A 91 5.54 5.88 -18.18
N HIS A 92 6.61 6.68 -18.30
CA HIS A 92 7.06 7.19 -19.60
C HIS A 92 7.47 6.04 -20.53
N VAL A 93 7.97 4.93 -19.97
CA VAL A 93 7.97 3.60 -20.62
C VAL A 93 6.67 2.88 -20.26
N PRO A 94 5.78 2.59 -21.23
CA PRO A 94 4.47 2.00 -20.97
C PRO A 94 4.55 0.62 -20.29
N LYS A 95 3.69 0.40 -19.29
CA LYS A 95 3.54 -0.87 -18.58
C LYS A 95 2.07 -1.28 -18.46
N PRO A 96 1.73 -2.59 -18.51
CA PRO A 96 0.36 -3.06 -18.31
C PRO A 96 -0.21 -2.64 -16.96
N GLY A 97 -1.51 -2.34 -16.89
CA GLY A 97 -2.11 -1.83 -15.64
C GLY A 97 -2.02 -2.77 -14.44
N GLN A 98 -1.94 -4.08 -14.66
CA GLN A 98 -1.69 -5.07 -13.61
C GLN A 98 -0.32 -4.85 -12.96
N GLU A 99 0.72 -4.61 -13.77
CA GLU A 99 2.08 -4.31 -13.30
C GLU A 99 2.10 -2.98 -12.57
N ARG A 100 1.41 -1.95 -13.08
CA ARG A 100 1.32 -0.65 -12.39
C ARG A 100 0.70 -0.77 -10.98
N TYR A 101 -0.36 -1.58 -10.86
CA TYR A 101 -0.95 -1.90 -9.56
C TYR A 101 0.00 -2.72 -8.68
N GLY A 102 0.64 -3.75 -9.23
CA GLY A 102 1.65 -4.56 -8.54
C GLY A 102 2.78 -3.71 -7.95
N ILE A 103 3.40 -2.85 -8.76
CA ILE A 103 4.43 -1.90 -8.33
C ILE A 103 3.93 -0.98 -7.20
N SER A 104 2.68 -0.52 -7.25
CA SER A 104 2.11 0.26 -6.13
C SER A 104 2.07 -0.54 -4.81
N LYS A 105 1.85 -1.86 -4.87
CA LYS A 105 1.83 -2.77 -3.71
C LYS A 105 3.24 -3.16 -3.25
N VAL A 106 4.21 -3.28 -4.17
CA VAL A 106 5.64 -3.38 -3.81
C VAL A 106 6.07 -2.11 -3.06
N GLY A 107 5.62 -0.94 -3.52
CA GLY A 107 5.84 0.33 -2.82
C GLY A 107 5.31 0.31 -1.38
N VAL A 108 4.07 -0.14 -1.16
CA VAL A 108 3.49 -0.28 0.19
C VAL A 108 4.34 -1.19 1.08
N TRP A 109 4.81 -2.32 0.56
CA TRP A 109 5.71 -3.21 1.29
C TRP A 109 7.04 -2.52 1.65
N ALA A 110 7.63 -1.78 0.70
CA ALA A 110 8.84 -1.02 0.94
C ALA A 110 8.65 0.06 2.02
N LEU A 111 7.48 0.74 2.05
CA LEU A 111 7.14 1.67 3.14
C LEU A 111 7.12 0.97 4.48
N ALA A 112 6.49 -0.21 4.57
CA ALA A 112 6.41 -0.96 5.81
C ALA A 112 7.79 -1.33 6.36
N VAL A 113 8.67 -1.83 5.49
CA VAL A 113 10.06 -2.21 5.84
C VAL A 113 10.85 -0.99 6.28
N GLU A 114 10.78 0.11 5.51
CA GLU A 114 11.53 1.32 5.83
C GLU A 114 11.01 1.99 7.11
N TYR A 115 9.69 1.98 7.33
CA TYR A 115 9.08 2.48 8.55
C TYR A 115 9.52 1.67 9.77
N ALA A 116 9.56 0.33 9.66
CA ALA A 116 10.11 -0.54 10.69
C ALA A 116 11.55 -0.15 11.05
N ARG A 117 12.39 0.04 10.03
CA ARG A 117 13.81 0.37 10.21
C ARG A 117 14.01 1.73 10.91
N ARG A 118 13.23 2.74 10.51
CA ARG A 118 13.31 4.11 11.07
C ARG A 118 12.78 4.18 12.49
N HIS A 119 11.66 3.51 12.77
CA HIS A 119 10.92 3.64 14.03
C HIS A 119 11.13 2.48 15.00
N ARG A 120 12.12 1.61 14.75
CA ARG A 120 12.50 0.51 15.65
C ARG A 120 12.74 0.96 17.10
N ASN A 121 13.34 2.14 17.27
CA ASN A 121 13.68 2.69 18.59
C ASN A 121 12.51 3.47 19.21
N ASP A 122 11.45 3.75 18.45
CA ASP A 122 10.25 4.40 18.95
C ASP A 122 9.25 3.41 19.56
N GLY A 123 9.57 2.10 19.56
CA GLY A 123 8.69 1.07 20.11
C GLY A 123 7.51 0.72 19.20
N ILE A 124 7.55 1.13 17.93
CA ILE A 124 6.48 0.89 16.95
C ILE A 124 6.79 -0.37 16.13
N VAL A 125 5.85 -1.29 16.07
CA VAL A 125 5.92 -2.46 15.19
C VAL A 125 5.29 -2.12 13.85
N SER A 126 5.93 -2.53 12.75
CA SER A 126 5.48 -2.25 11.38
C SER A 126 5.39 -3.56 10.60
N VAL A 127 4.22 -3.87 10.05
CA VAL A 127 3.94 -5.16 9.40
C VAL A 127 3.20 -4.97 8.09
N ALA A 128 3.81 -5.42 6.98
CA ALA A 128 3.10 -5.57 5.73
C ALA A 128 2.35 -6.90 5.69
N ILE A 129 1.11 -6.87 5.22
CA ILE A 129 0.27 -8.05 5.08
C ILE A 129 -0.29 -8.17 3.67
N ASN A 130 -0.46 -9.40 3.21
CA ASN A 130 -1.35 -9.72 2.11
C ASN A 130 -2.68 -10.18 2.72
N PRO A 131 -3.81 -9.45 2.53
CA PRO A 131 -5.10 -9.86 3.08
C PRO A 131 -5.72 -11.06 2.32
N GLY A 132 -5.06 -11.52 1.25
CA GLY A 132 -5.57 -12.51 0.31
C GLY A 132 -6.64 -11.92 -0.60
N ASN A 133 -7.74 -12.65 -0.79
CA ASN A 133 -8.77 -12.30 -1.78
C ASN A 133 -10.11 -12.02 -1.10
N PRO A 134 -10.22 -10.96 -0.26
CA PRO A 134 -11.47 -10.65 0.40
C PRO A 134 -12.54 -10.26 -0.61
N THR A 135 -13.74 -10.80 -0.43
CA THR A 135 -14.92 -10.41 -1.20
C THR A 135 -15.22 -8.93 -0.93
N SER A 136 -14.95 -8.09 -1.92
CA SER A 136 -15.01 -6.64 -1.78
C SER A 136 -15.34 -5.95 -3.10
N GLU A 137 -15.66 -4.66 -3.00
CA GLU A 137 -15.91 -3.79 -4.14
C GLU A 137 -14.63 -3.25 -4.79
N LEU A 138 -13.44 -3.76 -4.43
CA LEU A 138 -12.17 -3.32 -4.98
C LEU A 138 -12.08 -3.44 -6.53
N PRO A 139 -12.59 -4.51 -7.19
CA PRO A 139 -12.57 -4.62 -8.65
C PRO A 139 -13.79 -3.98 -9.34
N ARG A 140 -14.66 -3.23 -8.65
CA ARG A 140 -15.93 -2.67 -9.20
C ARG A 140 -15.75 -1.83 -10.48
N HIS A 141 -14.58 -1.21 -10.66
CA HIS A 141 -14.26 -0.42 -11.85
C HIS A 141 -13.46 -1.19 -12.90
N GLN A 142 -13.21 -2.49 -12.72
CA GLN A 142 -12.43 -3.31 -13.66
C GLN A 142 -13.31 -3.98 -14.73
N GLY A 143 -12.66 -4.55 -15.74
CA GLY A 143 -13.33 -5.34 -16.78
C GLY A 143 -14.04 -6.58 -16.21
N VAL A 144 -15.01 -7.10 -16.97
CA VAL A 144 -15.88 -8.21 -16.55
C VAL A 144 -15.07 -9.44 -16.13
N VAL A 145 -14.00 -9.77 -16.85
CA VAL A 145 -13.12 -10.91 -16.54
C VAL A 145 -12.56 -10.82 -15.12
N LEU A 146 -11.96 -9.68 -14.75
CA LEU A 146 -11.34 -9.52 -13.43
C LEU A 146 -12.40 -9.51 -12.30
N LYS A 147 -13.59 -8.94 -12.56
CA LYS A 147 -14.72 -8.99 -11.62
C LYS A 147 -15.19 -10.43 -11.38
N THR A 148 -15.34 -11.22 -12.44
CA THR A 148 -15.77 -12.62 -12.34
C THR A 148 -14.74 -13.46 -11.59
N VAL A 149 -13.46 -13.34 -11.95
CA VAL A 149 -12.37 -14.05 -11.25
C VAL A 149 -12.37 -13.68 -9.77
N ALA A 150 -12.42 -12.38 -9.43
CA ALA A 150 -12.44 -11.92 -8.05
C ALA A 150 -13.61 -12.47 -7.22
N ARG A 151 -14.79 -12.66 -7.84
CA ARG A 151 -15.95 -13.30 -7.18
C ARG A 151 -15.77 -14.81 -6.98
N LEU A 152 -15.08 -15.50 -7.90
CA LEU A 152 -14.89 -16.95 -7.82
C LEU A 152 -13.80 -17.36 -6.83
N VAL A 153 -12.73 -16.56 -6.72
CA VAL A 153 -11.61 -16.82 -5.80
C VAL A 153 -11.72 -16.05 -4.48
N GLY A 154 -12.77 -15.24 -4.35
CA GLY A 154 -13.02 -14.41 -3.19
C GLY A 154 -13.54 -15.23 -2.01
N TYR A 155 -13.12 -14.86 -0.80
CA TYR A 155 -13.65 -15.40 0.46
C TYR A 155 -13.99 -14.29 1.46
#